data_AF-A0A388JN53-F1
#
_entry.id   AF-A0A388JN53-F1
#
_cell.length_a   1.000
_cell.length_b   1.000
_cell.length_c   1.000
_cell.angle_alpha   90.00
_cell.angle_beta   90.00
_cell.angle_gamma   90.00
#
_symmetry.space_group_name_H-M   'P 1'
#
loop_
_entity.id
_entity.type
_entity.pdbx_description
1 polymer ?
#
loop_
_entity_poly.entity_id
_entity_poly.type
_entity_poly.pdbx_seq_one_letter_code
_entity_poly.pdbx_strand_id
1 'polypeptide(L)'
;MAAAAGHADSNMPGSPKRPVPPPVPVQRADEDALAFLERLQQYTETTATELRTWEKEDAARREAIRLQQEAEQAARQKAAADSASAARLQQEQLEASQTQARYQAAMNLLNEEAAYGRVLRQQHFRAAEEQEVRTEDERNRETTAVLIENLLYTCNGQQRELLAMRPVLIRHEGIFKAMDQNITALQADTGMLQAADSQQQAINDRLQDSVDAGMARLSAVESTGGAVSDGSPALAAQAKQLDERINHIVGSLGDISKFAGTSTVSRQLKTLSD
;
A
#
# COMPACT_ATOMS: atom_id res chain seq x y z
N MET A 1 -19.19 -8.28 -34.35
CA MET A 1 -20.36 -8.55 -33.47
C MET A 1 -20.13 -7.78 -32.18
N ALA A 2 -20.47 -6.49 -32.13
CA ALA A 2 -21.80 -5.98 -31.81
C ALA A 2 -22.19 -6.25 -30.34
N ALA A 3 -21.91 -5.24 -29.52
CA ALA A 3 -22.68 -4.72 -28.38
C ALA A 3 -23.29 -5.69 -27.35
N ALA A 4 -22.80 -5.59 -26.12
CA ALA A 4 -23.61 -5.75 -24.91
C ALA A 4 -23.06 -4.84 -23.80
N ALA A 5 -23.15 -3.52 -24.02
CA ALA A 5 -23.03 -2.56 -22.93
C ALA A 5 -24.34 -2.61 -22.13
N GLY A 6 -24.35 -3.39 -21.05
CA GLY A 6 -25.45 -3.43 -20.11
C GLY A 6 -25.72 -2.01 -19.61
N HIS A 7 -26.92 -1.51 -19.92
CA HIS A 7 -27.45 -0.28 -19.35
C HIS A 7 -27.41 -0.40 -17.83
N ALA A 8 -26.52 0.38 -17.21
CA ALA A 8 -26.67 0.75 -15.82
C ALA A 8 -27.95 1.58 -15.73
N ASP A 9 -28.97 1.00 -15.12
CA ASP A 9 -30.25 1.61 -14.84
C ASP A 9 -30.00 2.86 -13.98
N SER A 10 -29.93 4.03 -14.63
CA SER A 10 -29.76 5.33 -14.00
C SER A 10 -31.09 5.80 -13.40
N ASN A 11 -31.73 4.94 -12.63
CA ASN A 11 -33.00 5.20 -11.97
C ASN A 11 -32.80 5.42 -10.47
N MET A 12 -31.71 6.12 -10.11
CA MET A 12 -31.60 6.66 -8.77
C MET A 12 -32.52 7.87 -8.67
N PRO A 13 -33.62 7.81 -7.89
CA PRO A 13 -34.48 8.96 -7.72
C PRO A 13 -33.64 10.10 -7.15
N GLY A 14 -33.65 11.25 -7.83
CA GLY A 14 -32.95 12.44 -7.37
C GLY A 14 -33.23 12.75 -5.90
N SER A 15 -32.27 13.38 -5.22
CA SER A 15 -32.37 13.67 -3.80
C SER A 15 -33.74 14.28 -3.46
N PRO A 16 -34.47 13.74 -2.47
CA PRO A 16 -35.75 14.29 -2.08
C PRO A 16 -35.51 15.74 -1.65
N LYS A 17 -36.22 16.68 -2.27
CA LYS A 17 -36.06 18.10 -1.94
C LYS A 17 -36.42 18.29 -0.48
N ARG A 18 -35.51 18.90 0.28
CA ARG A 18 -35.75 19.25 1.68
C ARG A 18 -37.03 20.09 1.77
N PRO A 19 -38.00 19.73 2.63
CA PRO A 19 -39.19 20.53 2.86
C PRO A 19 -38.79 21.95 3.26
N VAL A 20 -39.35 22.95 2.58
CA VAL A 20 -39.20 24.36 2.96
C VAL A 20 -40.41 24.71 3.83
N PRO A 21 -40.21 25.15 5.08
CA PRO A 21 -41.32 25.48 5.95
C PRO A 21 -42.15 26.63 5.36
N PRO A 22 -43.50 26.57 5.44
CA PRO A 22 -44.35 27.67 5.02
C PRO A 22 -44.12 28.92 5.90
N PRO A 23 -44.57 30.12 5.49
CA PRO A 23 -44.44 31.31 6.32
C PRO A 23 -45.08 31.13 7.70
N VAL A 24 -44.38 31.56 8.76
CA VAL A 24 -44.87 31.46 10.14
C VAL A 24 -46.19 32.23 10.27
N PRO A 25 -47.25 31.63 10.84
CA PRO A 25 -48.53 32.32 11.04
C PRO A 25 -48.36 33.53 11.96
N VAL A 26 -49.02 34.63 11.63
CA VAL A 26 -49.03 35.88 12.41
C VAL A 26 -50.44 36.10 12.97
N GLN A 27 -50.52 36.65 14.19
CA GLN A 27 -51.80 36.92 14.86
C GLN A 27 -52.64 37.91 14.05
N ARG A 28 -53.92 37.60 13.82
CA ARG A 28 -54.84 38.47 13.07
C ARG A 28 -55.52 39.48 14.01
N ALA A 29 -55.97 40.61 13.47
CA ALA A 29 -56.52 41.72 14.25
C ALA A 29 -57.82 41.37 15.02
N ASP A 30 -58.52 40.33 14.59
CA ASP A 30 -59.79 39.82 15.10
C ASP A 30 -59.68 38.47 15.81
N GLU A 31 -58.45 37.98 16.00
CA GLU A 31 -58.19 36.63 16.50
C GLU A 31 -57.82 36.61 17.99
N ASP A 32 -58.54 35.77 18.73
CA ASP A 32 -58.23 35.49 20.12
C ASP A 32 -56.84 34.86 20.30
N ALA A 33 -56.14 35.22 21.37
CA ALA A 33 -54.75 34.80 21.61
C ALA A 33 -54.61 33.27 21.71
N LEU A 34 -55.62 32.57 22.22
CA LEU A 34 -55.63 31.11 22.35
C LEU A 34 -55.74 30.45 20.97
N ALA A 35 -56.61 30.97 20.10
CA ALA A 35 -56.76 30.50 18.72
C ALA A 35 -55.48 30.71 17.90
N PHE A 36 -54.75 31.80 18.13
CA PHE A 36 -53.44 32.04 17.50
C PHE A 36 -52.40 31.01 17.96
N LEU A 37 -52.32 30.73 19.27
CA LEU A 37 -51.39 29.75 19.82
C LEU A 37 -51.69 28.33 19.34
N GLU A 38 -52.96 27.94 19.23
CA GLU A 38 -53.35 26.63 18.67
C GLU A 38 -52.90 26.48 17.20
N ARG A 39 -53.07 27.51 16.37
CA ARG A 39 -52.59 27.48 14.97
C ARG A 39 -51.07 27.47 14.89
N LEU A 40 -50.38 28.20 15.76
CA LEU A 40 -48.93 28.19 15.84
C LEU A 40 -48.41 26.80 16.25
N GLN A 41 -49.05 26.16 17.22
CA GLN A 41 -48.75 24.80 17.65
C GLN A 41 -48.92 23.81 16.49
N GLN A 42 -50.07 23.83 15.82
CA GLN A 42 -50.34 22.97 14.66
C GLN A 42 -49.32 23.19 13.53
N TYR A 43 -48.95 24.43 13.24
CA TYR A 43 -47.91 24.76 12.27
C TYR A 43 -46.56 24.16 12.66
N THR A 44 -46.13 24.29 13.92
CA THR A 44 -44.86 23.74 14.39
C THR A 44 -44.85 22.21 14.36
N GLU A 45 -45.95 21.58 14.76
CA GLU A 45 -46.09 20.12 14.76
C GLU A 45 -46.06 19.57 13.33
N THR A 46 -46.84 20.16 12.41
CA THR A 46 -46.89 19.73 11.00
C THR A 46 -45.51 19.86 10.35
N THR A 47 -44.88 21.03 10.48
CA THR A 47 -43.52 21.28 9.93
C THR A 47 -42.48 20.32 10.53
N ALA A 48 -42.55 20.05 11.83
CA ALA A 48 -41.64 19.11 12.50
C ALA A 48 -41.87 17.67 12.03
N THR A 49 -43.11 17.25 11.77
CA THR A 49 -43.40 15.91 11.25
C THR A 49 -42.87 15.73 9.84
N GLU A 50 -43.10 16.70 8.94
CA GLU A 50 -42.60 16.68 7.55
C GLU A 50 -41.07 16.63 7.50
N LEU A 51 -40.39 17.40 8.36
CA LEU A 51 -38.93 17.37 8.44
C LEU A 51 -38.44 16.00 8.93
N ARG A 52 -39.05 15.44 9.99
CA ARG A 52 -38.68 14.11 10.51
C ARG A 52 -38.92 12.99 9.50
N THR A 53 -39.97 13.06 8.71
CA THR A 53 -40.23 12.07 7.64
C THR A 53 -39.18 12.17 6.55
N TRP A 54 -38.84 13.39 6.11
CA TRP A 54 -37.78 13.61 5.14
C TRP A 54 -36.41 13.15 5.65
N GLU A 55 -36.06 13.44 6.91
CA GLU A 55 -34.80 13.00 7.51
C GLU A 55 -34.68 11.48 7.56
N LYS A 56 -35.77 10.77 7.88
CA LYS A 56 -35.81 9.30 7.86
C LYS A 56 -35.64 8.74 6.45
N GLU A 57 -36.35 9.30 5.47
CA GLU A 57 -36.23 8.88 4.07
C GLU A 57 -34.84 9.14 3.51
N ASP A 58 -34.25 10.30 3.80
CA ASP A 58 -32.92 10.67 3.35
C ASP A 58 -31.84 9.80 4.02
N ALA A 59 -31.97 9.49 5.31
CA ALA A 59 -31.09 8.55 6.01
C ALA A 59 -31.17 7.14 5.39
N ALA A 60 -32.39 6.63 5.15
CA ALA A 60 -32.60 5.32 4.53
C ALA A 60 -32.01 5.25 3.11
N ARG A 61 -32.10 6.34 2.33
CA ARG A 61 -31.47 6.43 1.00
C ARG A 61 -29.95 6.42 1.08
N ARG A 62 -29.35 7.20 1.98
CA ARG A 62 -27.88 7.19 2.17
C ARG A 62 -27.39 5.81 2.57
N GLU A 63 -28.14 5.11 3.42
CA GLU A 63 -27.82 3.73 3.81
C GLU A 63 -27.96 2.75 2.65
N ALA A 64 -29.03 2.85 1.84
CA ALA A 64 -29.19 2.03 0.64
C ALA A 64 -28.05 2.25 -0.38
N ILE A 65 -27.64 3.51 -0.60
CA ILE A 65 -26.50 3.85 -1.46
C ILE A 65 -25.22 3.24 -0.89
N ARG A 66 -24.98 3.35 0.41
CA ARG A 66 -23.81 2.78 1.08
C ARG A 66 -23.77 1.26 0.90
N LEU A 67 -24.87 0.57 1.15
CA LEU A 67 -24.97 -0.88 0.99
C LEU A 67 -24.78 -1.31 -0.47
N GLN A 68 -25.30 -0.55 -1.44
CA GLN A 68 -25.05 -0.80 -2.84
C GLN A 68 -23.57 -0.63 -3.20
N GLN A 69 -22.92 0.43 -2.73
CA GLN A 69 -21.49 0.66 -2.96
C GLN A 69 -20.65 -0.45 -2.33
N GLU A 70 -20.97 -0.87 -1.11
CA GLU A 70 -20.32 -2.00 -0.43
C GLU A 70 -20.51 -3.30 -1.21
N ALA A 71 -21.71 -3.58 -1.72
CA ALA A 71 -22.00 -4.76 -2.54
C ALA A 71 -21.25 -4.73 -3.89
N GLU A 72 -21.19 -3.58 -4.56
CA GLU A 72 -20.42 -3.41 -5.79
C GLU A 72 -18.91 -3.56 -5.55
N GLN A 73 -18.39 -3.00 -4.46
CA GLN A 73 -16.99 -3.17 -4.07
C GLN A 73 -16.68 -4.62 -3.75
N ALA A 74 -17.54 -5.32 -3.02
CA ALA A 74 -17.39 -6.74 -2.73
C ALA A 74 -17.43 -7.58 -4.01
N ALA A 75 -18.32 -7.26 -4.96
CA ALA A 75 -18.37 -7.92 -6.26
C ALA A 75 -17.10 -7.68 -7.10
N ARG A 76 -16.57 -6.45 -7.11
CA ARG A 76 -15.29 -6.12 -7.77
C ARG A 76 -14.12 -6.85 -7.14
N GLN A 77 -14.04 -6.88 -5.81
CA GLN A 77 -12.99 -7.61 -5.09
C GLN A 77 -13.06 -9.11 -5.37
N LYS A 78 -14.26 -9.70 -5.38
CA LYS A 78 -14.45 -11.10 -5.73
C LYS A 78 -14.02 -11.39 -7.16
N ALA A 79 -14.46 -10.59 -8.13
CA ALA A 79 -14.06 -10.75 -9.52
C ALA A 79 -12.53 -10.61 -9.72
N ALA A 80 -11.89 -9.70 -9.00
CA ALA A 80 -10.44 -9.54 -9.02
C ALA A 80 -9.72 -10.76 -8.40
N ALA A 81 -10.23 -11.29 -7.29
CA ALA A 81 -9.70 -12.50 -6.66
C ALA A 81 -9.85 -13.75 -7.57
N ASP A 82 -11.02 -13.90 -8.21
CA ASP A 82 -11.29 -14.99 -9.15
C ASP A 82 -10.39 -14.87 -10.39
N SER A 83 -10.20 -13.66 -10.94
CA SER A 83 -9.27 -13.43 -12.03
C SER A 83 -7.82 -13.71 -11.63
N ALA A 84 -7.41 -13.34 -10.42
CA ALA A 84 -6.06 -13.59 -9.91
C ALA A 84 -5.81 -15.09 -9.69
N SER A 85 -6.80 -15.83 -9.20
CA SER A 85 -6.69 -17.29 -9.04
C SER A 85 -6.64 -18.01 -10.39
N ALA A 86 -7.46 -17.59 -11.37
CA ALA A 86 -7.40 -18.10 -12.73
C ALA A 86 -6.03 -17.84 -13.40
N ALA A 87 -5.49 -16.64 -13.22
CA ALA A 87 -4.16 -16.29 -13.74
C ALA A 87 -3.04 -17.16 -13.11
N ARG A 88 -3.11 -17.41 -11.79
CA ARG A 88 -2.17 -18.30 -11.09
C ARG A 88 -2.25 -19.74 -11.63
N LEU A 89 -3.45 -20.28 -11.79
CA LEU A 89 -3.64 -21.62 -12.35
C LEU A 89 -3.08 -21.72 -13.78
N GLN A 90 -3.29 -20.70 -14.60
CA GLN A 90 -2.73 -20.66 -15.96
C GLN A 90 -1.20 -20.62 -15.94
N GLN A 91 -0.61 -19.82 -15.04
CA GLN A 91 0.84 -19.75 -14.87
C GLN A 91 1.42 -21.08 -14.41
N GLU A 92 0.81 -21.73 -13.42
CA GLU A 92 1.25 -23.05 -12.93
C GLU A 92 1.21 -24.11 -14.04
N GLN A 93 0.15 -24.12 -14.86
CA GLN A 93 0.06 -25.02 -16.01
C GLN A 93 1.15 -24.75 -17.05
N LEU A 94 1.43 -23.47 -17.34
CA LEU A 94 2.50 -23.10 -18.25
C LEU A 94 3.87 -23.55 -17.71
N GLU A 95 4.16 -23.30 -16.44
CA GLU A 95 5.41 -23.71 -15.80
C GLU A 95 5.57 -25.24 -15.76
N ALA A 96 4.50 -25.98 -15.48
CA ALA A 96 4.49 -27.44 -15.53
C ALA A 96 4.79 -27.94 -16.95
N SER A 97 4.13 -27.37 -17.98
CA SER A 97 4.36 -27.75 -19.37
C SER A 97 5.79 -27.46 -19.83
N GLN A 98 6.36 -26.31 -19.44
CA GLN A 98 7.75 -25.95 -19.74
C GLN A 98 8.73 -26.90 -19.05
N THR A 99 8.45 -27.25 -17.79
CA THR A 99 9.28 -28.18 -17.02
C THR A 99 9.28 -29.56 -17.68
N GLN A 100 8.10 -30.05 -18.09
CA GLN A 100 7.97 -31.30 -18.82
C GLN A 100 8.71 -31.26 -20.16
N ALA A 101 8.57 -30.18 -20.94
CA ALA A 101 9.27 -30.02 -22.22
C ALA A 101 10.79 -30.00 -22.04
N ARG A 102 11.31 -29.32 -21.02
CA ARG A 102 12.74 -29.31 -20.68
C ARG A 102 13.23 -30.70 -20.28
N TYR A 103 12.46 -31.44 -19.48
CA TYR A 103 12.78 -32.81 -19.13
C TYR A 103 12.85 -33.72 -20.35
N GLN A 104 11.87 -33.63 -21.24
CA GLN A 104 11.85 -34.43 -22.48
C GLN A 104 13.04 -34.09 -23.38
N ALA A 105 13.36 -32.81 -23.55
CA ALA A 105 14.53 -32.38 -24.32
C ALA A 105 15.84 -32.93 -23.73
N ALA A 106 16.00 -32.90 -22.40
CA ALA A 106 17.17 -33.45 -21.73
C ALA A 106 17.28 -34.98 -21.93
N MET A 107 16.17 -35.70 -21.86
CA MET A 107 16.16 -37.14 -22.12
C MET A 107 16.49 -37.47 -23.58
N ASN A 108 15.98 -36.69 -24.54
CA ASN A 108 16.30 -36.87 -25.96
C ASN A 108 17.79 -36.63 -26.21
N LEU A 109 18.36 -35.55 -25.67
CA LEU A 109 19.79 -35.25 -25.77
C LEU A 109 20.66 -36.37 -25.20
N LEU A 110 20.30 -36.90 -24.03
CA LEU A 110 21.03 -38.03 -23.42
C LEU A 110 21.00 -39.29 -24.31
N ASN A 111 19.85 -39.57 -24.92
CA ASN A 111 19.72 -40.71 -25.83
C ASN A 111 20.53 -40.52 -27.12
N GLU A 112 20.52 -39.32 -27.69
CA GLU A 112 21.31 -38.97 -28.87
C GLU A 112 22.81 -39.05 -28.57
N GLU A 113 23.27 -38.50 -27.45
CA GLU A 113 24.67 -38.60 -27.00
C GLU A 113 25.12 -40.07 -26.88
N ALA A 114 24.29 -40.91 -26.24
CA ALA A 114 24.56 -42.33 -26.13
C ALA A 114 24.59 -43.04 -27.50
N ALA A 115 23.76 -42.61 -28.45
CA ALA A 115 23.76 -43.16 -29.82
C ALA A 115 25.01 -42.73 -30.60
N TYR A 116 25.40 -41.46 -30.56
CA TYR A 116 26.62 -40.96 -31.19
C TYR A 116 27.86 -41.64 -30.60
N GLY A 117 27.92 -41.80 -29.27
CA GLY A 117 29.02 -42.52 -28.63
C GLY A 117 29.14 -43.97 -29.10
N ARG A 118 28.04 -44.65 -29.43
CA ARG A 118 28.09 -45.99 -30.06
C ARG A 118 28.65 -45.94 -31.48
N VAL A 119 28.22 -44.97 -32.29
CA VAL A 119 28.69 -44.82 -33.69
C VAL A 119 30.17 -44.50 -33.73
N LEU A 120 30.64 -43.53 -32.92
CA LEU A 120 32.05 -43.16 -32.83
C LEU A 120 32.90 -44.37 -32.44
N ARG A 121 32.43 -45.16 -31.47
CA ARG A 121 33.14 -46.37 -31.04
C ARG A 121 33.28 -47.43 -32.13
N GLN A 122 32.35 -47.48 -33.09
CA GLN A 122 32.42 -48.40 -34.23
C GLN A 122 33.44 -47.94 -35.29
N GLN A 123 33.82 -46.66 -35.30
CA GLN A 123 34.83 -46.13 -36.22
C GLN A 123 36.26 -46.35 -35.73
N HIS A 124 36.46 -46.82 -34.49
CA HIS A 124 37.79 -47.25 -34.06
C HIS A 124 38.19 -48.53 -34.76
N PHE A 125 39.45 -48.59 -35.20
CA PHE A 125 40.00 -49.78 -35.81
C PHE A 125 39.98 -50.96 -34.85
N ARG A 126 39.52 -52.12 -35.34
CA ARG A 126 39.68 -53.41 -34.69
C ARG A 126 40.60 -54.28 -35.55
N ALA A 127 41.74 -54.67 -34.98
CA ALA A 127 42.60 -55.67 -35.61
C ALA A 127 41.86 -57.01 -35.70
N ALA A 128 41.84 -57.60 -36.90
CA ALA A 128 41.34 -58.95 -37.14
C ALA A 128 42.52 -59.92 -37.36
N GLU A 129 42.32 -61.22 -37.15
CA GLU A 129 43.40 -62.23 -37.25
C GLU A 129 44.13 -62.24 -38.61
N GLU A 130 43.49 -61.75 -39.68
CA GLU A 130 44.07 -61.72 -41.04
C GLU A 130 44.72 -60.37 -41.41
N GLN A 131 44.52 -59.29 -40.63
CA GLN A 131 45.07 -57.96 -40.97
C GLN A 131 45.46 -57.15 -39.72
N GLU A 132 46.78 -57.04 -39.50
CA GLU A 132 47.38 -56.26 -38.41
C GLU A 132 47.61 -54.77 -38.74
N VAL A 133 47.75 -54.41 -40.03
CA VAL A 133 48.11 -53.05 -40.45
C VAL A 133 46.87 -52.27 -40.90
N ARG A 134 46.60 -51.18 -40.17
CA ARG A 134 45.58 -50.17 -40.50
C ARG A 134 45.79 -49.58 -41.89
N THR A 135 44.73 -49.49 -42.67
CA THR A 135 44.72 -48.66 -43.89
C THR A 135 44.72 -47.17 -43.53
N GLU A 136 45.18 -46.31 -44.45
CA GLU A 136 45.22 -44.86 -44.23
C GLU A 136 43.81 -44.27 -44.01
N ASP A 137 42.80 -44.82 -44.68
CA ASP A 137 41.40 -44.42 -44.55
C ASP A 137 40.83 -44.79 -43.17
N GLU A 138 41.14 -45.98 -42.65
CA GLU A 138 40.80 -46.37 -41.27
C GLU A 138 41.50 -45.48 -40.23
N ARG A 139 42.78 -45.16 -40.45
CA ARG A 139 43.54 -44.24 -39.59
C ARG A 139 42.91 -42.85 -39.55
N ASN A 140 42.48 -42.32 -40.70
CA ASN A 140 41.82 -41.02 -40.80
C ASN A 140 40.44 -41.01 -40.10
N ARG A 141 39.65 -42.07 -40.26
CA ARG A 141 38.36 -42.22 -39.56
C ARG A 141 38.53 -42.31 -38.05
N GLU A 142 39.47 -43.13 -37.60
CA GLU A 142 39.75 -43.29 -36.16
C GLU A 142 40.26 -41.99 -35.54
N THR A 143 41.16 -41.27 -36.24
CA THR A 143 41.66 -39.96 -35.80
C THR A 143 40.52 -38.95 -35.66
N THR A 144 39.60 -38.93 -36.63
CA THR A 144 38.42 -38.05 -36.61
C THR A 144 37.46 -38.43 -35.47
N ALA A 145 37.22 -39.73 -35.26
CA ALA A 145 36.34 -40.22 -34.20
C ALA A 145 36.86 -39.84 -32.80
N VAL A 146 38.17 -40.03 -32.56
CA VAL A 146 38.83 -39.64 -31.30
C VAL A 146 38.75 -38.13 -31.08
N LEU A 147 38.94 -37.33 -32.13
CA LEU A 147 38.81 -35.87 -32.03
C LEU A 147 37.38 -35.45 -31.61
N ILE A 148 36.36 -36.03 -32.26
CA ILE A 148 34.96 -35.74 -31.96
C ILE A 148 34.59 -36.19 -30.54
N GLU A 149 35.06 -37.36 -30.09
CA GLU A 149 34.81 -37.85 -28.72
C GLU A 149 35.42 -36.93 -27.66
N ASN A 150 36.66 -36.46 -27.86
CA ASN A 150 37.31 -35.51 -26.96
C ASN A 150 36.60 -34.14 -26.92
N LEU A 151 36.09 -33.67 -28.06
CA LEU A 151 35.30 -32.44 -28.13
C LEU A 151 33.98 -32.60 -27.37
N LEU A 152 33.24 -33.68 -27.60
CA LEU A 152 31.99 -33.97 -26.88
C LEU A 152 32.21 -34.06 -25.38
N TYR A 153 33.25 -34.77 -24.94
CA TYR A 153 33.59 -34.87 -23.51
C TYR A 153 33.84 -33.50 -22.88
N THR A 154 34.61 -32.66 -23.57
CA THR A 154 34.95 -31.31 -23.08
C THR A 154 33.72 -30.38 -23.06
N CYS A 155 32.92 -30.39 -24.13
CA CYS A 155 31.68 -29.61 -24.22
C CYS A 155 30.66 -30.02 -23.15
N ASN A 156 30.48 -31.33 -22.93
CA ASN A 156 29.56 -31.84 -21.91
C ASN A 156 30.05 -31.49 -20.50
N GLY A 157 31.36 -31.48 -20.27
CA GLY A 157 31.98 -30.95 -19.05
C GLY A 157 31.64 -29.48 -18.82
N GLN A 158 31.85 -28.62 -19.81
CA GLN A 158 31.52 -27.19 -19.74
C GLN A 158 30.03 -26.96 -19.49
N GLN A 159 29.15 -27.70 -20.16
CA GLN A 159 27.70 -27.57 -19.96
C GLN A 159 27.29 -27.95 -18.53
N ARG A 160 27.88 -28.99 -17.94
CA ARG A 160 27.67 -29.36 -16.54
C ARG A 160 28.10 -28.26 -15.58
N GLU A 161 29.25 -27.64 -15.82
CA GLU A 161 29.76 -26.55 -15.00
C GLU A 161 28.85 -25.31 -15.06
N LEU A 162 28.37 -24.95 -16.27
CA LEU A 162 27.40 -23.88 -16.45
C LEU A 162 26.08 -24.16 -15.70
N LEU A 163 25.58 -25.40 -15.76
CA LEU A 163 24.38 -25.81 -15.03
C LEU A 163 24.59 -25.77 -13.51
N ALA A 164 25.78 -26.13 -13.03
CA ALA A 164 26.14 -26.05 -11.61
C ALA A 164 26.20 -24.60 -11.10
N MET A 165 26.56 -23.63 -11.95
CA MET A 165 26.53 -22.20 -11.59
C MET A 165 25.11 -21.61 -11.48
N ARG A 166 24.12 -22.17 -12.20
CA ARG A 166 22.74 -21.66 -12.19
C ARG A 166 22.12 -21.48 -10.79
N PRO A 167 22.12 -22.48 -9.89
CA PRO A 167 21.57 -22.29 -8.54
C PRO A 167 22.32 -21.24 -7.72
N VAL A 168 23.62 -21.07 -7.93
CA VAL A 168 24.43 -20.03 -7.26
C VAL A 168 23.96 -18.63 -7.68
N LEU A 169 23.75 -18.43 -8.98
CA LEU A 169 23.24 -17.16 -9.52
C LEU A 169 21.84 -16.85 -9.00
N ILE A 170 20.93 -17.83 -8.98
CA ILE A 170 19.58 -17.67 -8.42
C ILE A 170 19.64 -17.27 -6.94
N ARG A 171 20.54 -17.89 -6.15
CA ARG A 171 20.73 -17.53 -4.74
C ARG A 171 21.18 -16.08 -4.58
N HIS A 172 22.16 -15.64 -5.36
CA HIS A 172 22.65 -14.27 -5.29
C HIS A 172 21.59 -13.26 -5.75
N GLU A 173 20.83 -13.55 -6.80
CA GLU A 173 19.71 -12.71 -7.22
C GLU A 173 18.69 -12.54 -6.09
N GLY A 174 18.36 -13.61 -5.36
CA GLY A 174 17.49 -13.56 -4.19
C GLY A 174 18.04 -12.67 -3.07
N ILE A 175 19.35 -12.79 -2.78
CA ILE A 175 20.03 -11.94 -1.78
C ILE A 175 19.98 -10.46 -2.19
N PHE A 176 20.24 -10.14 -3.46
CA PHE A 176 20.19 -8.77 -3.95
C PHE A 176 18.77 -8.19 -3.88
N LYS A 177 17.73 -8.98 -4.22
CA LYS A 177 16.34 -8.56 -4.06
C LYS A 177 15.97 -8.27 -2.61
N ALA A 178 16.40 -9.11 -1.67
CA ALA A 178 16.17 -8.87 -0.24
C ALA A 178 16.90 -7.60 0.25
N MET A 179 18.11 -7.36 -0.24
CA MET A 179 18.88 -6.16 0.09
C MET A 179 18.19 -4.88 -0.43
N ASP A 180 17.69 -4.92 -1.67
CA ASP A 180 16.95 -3.79 -2.27
C ASP A 180 15.67 -3.45 -1.50
N GLN A 181 14.94 -4.48 -1.04
CA GLN A 181 13.79 -4.31 -0.14
C GLN A 181 14.19 -3.67 1.19
N ASN A 182 15.31 -4.11 1.79
CA ASN A 182 15.82 -3.52 3.03
C ASN A 182 16.25 -2.05 2.85
N ILE A 183 16.92 -1.72 1.74
CA ILE A 183 17.29 -0.34 1.42
C ILE A 183 16.03 0.53 1.29
N THR A 184 15.01 0.05 0.57
CA THR A 184 13.74 0.75 0.41
C THR A 184 13.05 0.98 1.76
N ALA A 185 13.05 -0.02 2.65
CA ALA A 185 12.51 0.12 4.00
C ALA A 185 13.28 1.17 4.83
N LEU A 186 14.61 1.12 4.80
CA LEU A 186 15.46 2.10 5.50
C LEU A 186 15.27 3.53 4.96
N GLN A 187 15.04 3.68 3.65
CA GLN A 187 14.71 4.98 3.06
C GLN A 187 13.35 5.50 3.55
N ALA A 188 12.34 4.64 3.65
CA ALA A 188 11.05 5.01 4.22
C ALA A 188 11.17 5.44 5.69
N ASP A 189 11.93 4.69 6.50
CA ASP A 189 12.18 5.03 7.91
C ASP A 189 12.94 6.34 8.05
N THR A 190 13.94 6.57 7.20
CA THR A 190 14.69 7.84 7.14
C THR A 190 13.76 9.00 6.79
N GLY A 191 12.84 8.82 5.84
CA GLY A 191 11.84 9.82 5.49
C GLY A 191 10.89 10.14 6.66
N MET A 192 10.47 9.11 7.42
CA MET A 192 9.67 9.33 8.63
C MET A 192 10.44 10.10 9.71
N LEU A 193 11.73 9.79 9.91
CA LEU A 193 12.59 10.51 10.83
C LEU A 193 12.74 11.99 10.44
N GLN A 194 12.96 12.27 9.15
CA GLN A 194 13.04 13.65 8.65
C GLN A 194 11.73 14.42 8.83
N ALA A 195 10.58 13.76 8.63
CA ALA A 195 9.28 14.36 8.87
C ALA A 195 9.07 14.68 10.36
N ALA A 196 9.45 13.75 11.25
CA ALA A 196 9.39 13.95 12.69
C ALA A 196 10.31 15.09 13.15
N ASP A 197 11.53 15.16 12.62
CA ASP A 197 12.48 16.23 12.93
C ASP A 197 11.98 17.60 12.45
N SER A 198 11.43 17.66 11.23
CA SER A 198 10.79 18.87 10.70
C SER A 198 9.61 19.32 11.56
N GLN A 199 8.81 18.37 12.05
CA GLN A 199 7.70 18.66 12.97
C GLN A 199 8.23 19.19 14.31
N GLN A 200 9.30 18.59 14.85
CA GLN A 200 9.91 19.05 16.10
C GLN A 200 10.48 20.47 15.97
N GLN A 201 11.13 20.77 14.85
CA GLN A 201 11.63 22.12 14.58
C GLN A 201 10.50 23.14 14.51
N ALA A 202 9.40 22.82 13.83
CA ALA A 202 8.23 23.69 13.78
C ALA A 202 7.59 23.92 15.17
N ILE A 203 7.63 22.93 16.06
CA ILE A 203 7.18 23.10 17.46
C ILE A 203 8.13 24.05 18.20
N ASN A 204 9.45 23.86 18.06
CA ASN A 204 10.43 24.72 18.71
C ASN A 204 10.30 26.18 18.26
N ASP A 205 10.14 26.43 16.96
CA ASP A 205 9.97 27.77 16.41
C ASP A 205 8.70 28.45 16.97
N ARG A 206 7.58 27.71 17.05
CA ARG A 206 6.34 28.21 17.66
C ARG A 206 6.47 28.53 19.15
N LEU A 207 7.23 27.71 19.89
CA LEU A 207 7.50 27.97 21.30
C LEU A 207 8.33 29.23 21.47
N GLN A 208 9.35 29.42 20.62
CA GLN A 208 10.19 30.62 20.62
C GLN A 208 9.36 31.88 20.31
N ASP A 209 8.53 31.85 19.27
CA ASP A 209 7.61 32.94 18.91
C ASP A 209 6.68 33.30 20.09
N SER A 210 6.16 32.28 20.79
CA SER A 210 5.30 32.48 21.96
C SER A 210 6.06 33.12 23.13
N VAL A 211 7.31 32.74 23.36
CA VAL A 211 8.16 33.33 24.41
C VAL A 211 8.47 34.78 24.08
N ASP A 212 8.90 35.08 22.86
CA ASP A 212 9.25 36.45 22.44
C ASP A 212 8.02 37.37 22.49
N ALA A 213 6.86 36.89 22.06
CA ALA A 213 5.60 37.63 22.18
C ALA A 213 5.20 37.86 23.65
N GLY A 214 5.48 36.90 24.54
CA GLY A 214 5.28 37.05 25.99
C GLY A 214 6.19 38.12 26.59
N MET A 215 7.49 38.07 26.27
CA MET A 215 8.49 39.03 26.73
C MET A 215 8.19 40.46 26.26
N ALA A 216 7.84 40.65 24.99
CA ALA A 216 7.48 41.96 24.46
C ALA A 216 6.27 42.58 25.20
N ARG A 217 5.30 41.76 25.60
CA ARG A 217 4.14 42.20 26.38
C ARG A 217 4.50 42.54 27.82
N LEU A 218 5.37 41.76 28.46
CA LEU A 218 5.88 42.09 29.80
C LEU A 218 6.60 43.43 29.79
N SER A 219 7.48 43.67 28.82
CA SER A 219 8.15 44.97 28.66
C SER A 219 7.16 46.12 28.42
N ALA A 220 6.06 45.90 27.68
CA ALA A 220 5.01 46.90 27.50
C ALA A 220 4.25 47.19 28.80
N VAL A 221 3.96 46.17 29.62
CA VAL A 221 3.30 46.33 30.92
C VAL A 221 4.19 47.12 31.89
N GLU A 222 5.48 46.79 31.96
CA GLU A 222 6.47 47.53 32.77
C GLU A 222 6.57 48.99 32.30
N SER A 223 6.51 49.25 31.00
CA SER A 223 6.52 50.60 30.43
C SER A 223 5.24 51.40 30.76
N THR A 224 4.10 50.73 30.91
CA THR A 224 2.84 51.33 31.41
C THR A 224 2.79 51.47 32.94
N GLY A 225 3.78 50.94 33.66
CA GLY A 225 3.93 50.96 35.11
C GLY A 225 4.26 52.32 35.74
N GLY A 226 3.85 53.42 35.11
CA GLY A 226 3.88 54.77 35.68
C GLY A 226 2.56 55.22 36.31
N ALA A 227 1.44 54.51 36.13
CA ALA A 227 0.14 55.00 36.60
C ALA A 227 -0.93 53.94 36.81
N VAL A 228 -0.78 53.00 37.77
CA VAL A 228 -1.97 52.39 38.39
C VAL A 228 -1.69 52.12 39.87
N SER A 229 -2.22 53.01 40.70
CA SER A 229 -2.50 52.79 42.11
C SER A 229 -3.76 51.94 42.26
N ASP A 230 -3.73 51.07 43.27
CA ASP A 230 -4.81 50.29 43.87
C ASP A 230 -5.50 49.16 43.10
N GLY A 231 -5.63 48.03 43.80
CA GLY A 231 -6.15 46.75 43.33
C GLY A 231 -7.54 46.84 42.70
N SER A 232 -7.56 46.80 41.36
CA SER A 232 -8.78 46.93 40.55
C SER A 232 -9.18 45.58 39.92
N PRO A 233 -10.48 45.31 39.71
CA PRO A 233 -11.02 44.11 39.04
C PRO A 233 -10.39 43.78 37.68
N ALA A 234 -9.73 44.75 37.03
CA ALA A 234 -8.93 44.53 35.83
C ALA A 234 -7.76 43.55 36.04
N LEU A 235 -7.10 43.59 37.21
CA LEU A 235 -5.98 42.71 37.55
C LEU A 235 -6.46 41.26 37.78
N ALA A 236 -7.63 41.11 38.40
CA ALA A 236 -8.28 39.81 38.58
C ALA A 236 -8.78 39.21 37.25
N ALA A 237 -9.30 40.05 36.34
CA ALA A 237 -9.66 39.64 34.98
C ALA A 237 -8.42 39.20 34.18
N GLN A 238 -7.31 39.91 34.33
CA GLN A 238 -6.03 39.56 33.68
C GLN A 238 -5.46 38.24 34.22
N ALA A 239 -5.55 38.00 35.53
CA ALA A 239 -5.16 36.73 36.14
C ALA A 239 -6.00 35.54 35.62
N LYS A 240 -7.33 35.72 35.53
CA LYS A 240 -8.23 34.69 34.98
C LYS A 240 -7.98 34.41 33.50
N GLN A 241 -7.70 35.46 32.71
CA GLN A 241 -7.32 35.32 31.31
C GLN A 241 -5.98 34.62 31.12
N LEU A 242 -5.01 34.84 32.02
CA LEU A 242 -3.73 34.13 31.99
C LEU A 242 -3.94 32.65 32.28
N ASP A 243 -4.77 32.31 33.26
CA ASP A 243 -5.07 30.93 33.67
C ASP A 243 -5.81 30.15 32.57
N GLU A 244 -6.81 30.77 31.92
CA GLU A 244 -7.48 30.20 30.74
C GLU A 244 -6.51 29.98 29.56
N ARG A 245 -5.51 30.86 29.40
CA ARG A 245 -4.50 30.74 28.34
C ARG A 245 -3.43 29.69 28.66
N ILE A 246 -3.03 29.52 29.92
CA ILE A 246 -2.18 28.41 30.37
C ILE A 246 -2.91 27.10 30.10
N ASN A 247 -4.19 27.00 30.45
CA ASN A 247 -5.02 25.82 30.15
C ASN A 247 -5.15 25.57 28.64
N HIS A 248 -5.25 26.63 27.83
CA HIS A 248 -5.28 26.49 26.37
C HIS A 248 -3.94 26.04 25.77
N ILE A 249 -2.80 26.54 26.27
CA ILE A 249 -1.46 26.12 25.84
C ILE A 249 -1.21 24.66 26.25
N VAL A 250 -1.54 24.29 27.49
CA VAL A 250 -1.46 22.91 27.99
C VAL A 250 -2.38 21.97 27.18
N GLY A 251 -3.59 22.42 26.85
CA GLY A 251 -4.51 21.66 25.99
C GLY A 251 -4.04 21.53 24.53
N SER A 252 -3.35 22.55 24.00
CA SER A 252 -2.82 22.57 22.62
C SER A 252 -1.52 21.78 22.47
N LEU A 253 -0.72 21.66 23.54
CA LEU A 253 0.42 20.73 23.60
C LEU A 253 -0.02 19.26 23.63
N GLY A 254 -1.29 19.00 23.95
CA GLY A 254 -1.82 17.64 24.07
C GLY A 254 -1.17 16.83 25.19
N ASP A 255 -1.55 15.57 25.31
CA ASP A 255 -0.98 14.67 26.32
C ASP A 255 0.46 14.29 25.93
N ILE A 256 1.44 15.05 26.43
CA ILE A 256 2.88 14.83 26.21
C ILE A 256 3.29 13.41 26.67
N SER A 257 2.50 12.77 27.55
CA SER A 257 2.66 11.37 27.95
C SER A 257 2.49 10.38 26.79
N LYS A 258 1.82 10.76 25.69
CA LYS A 258 1.77 9.96 24.45
C LYS A 258 3.11 9.91 23.71
N PHE A 259 4.06 10.78 24.05
CA PHE A 259 5.44 10.74 23.54
C PHE A 259 6.39 9.89 24.41
N ALA A 260 5.91 9.19 25.43
CA ALA A 260 6.69 8.22 26.22
C ALA A 260 6.99 6.91 25.45
N GLY A 261 7.41 7.04 24.19
CA GLY A 261 7.48 5.95 23.23
C GLY A 261 8.72 5.94 22.33
N THR A 262 9.85 6.53 22.74
CA THR A 262 11.16 6.15 22.14
C THR A 262 11.52 4.74 22.58
N SER A 263 10.92 3.74 21.96
CA SER A 263 11.27 2.34 22.24
C SER A 263 11.15 1.40 21.06
N THR A 264 10.79 1.87 19.87
CA THR A 264 10.57 1.00 18.71
C THR A 264 11.84 0.83 17.86
N VAL A 265 12.55 1.92 17.56
CA VAL A 265 13.72 1.88 16.67
C VAL A 265 14.93 1.16 17.30
N SER A 266 15.22 1.39 18.58
CA SER A 266 16.34 0.72 19.27
C SER A 266 16.12 -0.79 19.44
N ARG A 267 14.85 -1.24 19.58
CA ARG A 267 14.50 -2.67 19.60
C ARG A 267 14.61 -3.31 18.22
N GLN A 268 14.20 -2.60 17.17
CA GLN A 268 14.27 -3.09 15.78
C GLN A 268 15.71 -3.17 15.25
N LEU A 269 16.60 -2.28 15.69
CA LEU A 269 18.02 -2.35 15.35
C LEU A 269 18.72 -3.56 16.00
N LYS A 270 18.27 -3.98 17.18
CA LYS A 270 18.84 -5.13 17.91
C LYS A 270 18.51 -6.47 17.26
N THR A 271 17.36 -6.55 16.58
CA THR A 271 16.97 -7.71 15.75
C THR A 271 17.69 -7.80 14.41
N LEU A 272 18.43 -6.77 13.99
CA LEU A 272 19.27 -6.78 12.77
C LEU A 272 20.74 -7.12 13.06
N SER A 273 21.09 -7.38 14.33
CA SER A 273 22.45 -7.67 14.79
C SER A 273 22.70 -9.16 15.08
N ASP A 274 21.72 -10.04 14.84
CA ASP A 274 21.84 -11.51 14.90
C ASP A 274 21.68 -12.11 13.49
#